data_AF-A0A4R7DTD4-F1
#
_entry.id   AF-A0A4R7DTD4-F1
#
_cell.length_a   1.000
_cell.length_b   1.000
_cell.length_c   1.000
_cell.angle_alpha   90.00
_cell.angle_beta   90.00
_cell.angle_gamma   90.00
#
_symmetry.space_group_name_H-M   'P 1'
#
loop_
_entity.id
_entity.type
_entity.pdbx_description
1 polymer ?
#
loop_
_entity_poly.entity_id
_entity_poly.type
_entity_poly.pdbx_seq_one_letter_code
_entity_poly.pdbx_strand_id
1 'polypeptide(L)'
;MPLYVNTNVSSLNAQRQLISSGNSLDQAFQRLSSGFRINSAADDAAGLQISNRLSSQVNGLNQGNRNANDAISMAQTAEGALDESTTILQRMRTLSIQSANGSNSDVDRGALQKEIGNLQQELTRIAETTSFGGKNLLDGSFGTEKYQVGANANETISVSLRDVAANAIGNNKVTGAGSILGTQTATAAADYTVGLTAGNITLGGPDGNAVIGVTATDKAMDIVGKVNSAGTGVTASTEVTATISNFQSTDAGTLTIGEETFDLAKYNGSLTKLSEDLGKAGIDATVDGGELTINAQDVNGVQISGGVAGNTVTLAGATGAGIVADDTNPSVVVDAELQLESRDAFSITNDGTADETEIFGASASTLSQIGQVDISTYDGAQNALGTIDAAIAQIDAQRADLGAVQNRFQSTIRNQANIAENLEGAKSRIKDADFAAETAKLTQSQILQQASQTILAQANQRPQAALQLLG
;
A
#
# COMPACT_ATOMS: atom_id res chain seq x y z
N MET A 1 -76.57 54.87 -18.03
CA MET A 1 -76.03 53.67 -18.71
C MET A 1 -77.15 53.06 -19.54
N PRO A 2 -76.99 52.87 -20.86
CA PRO A 2 -78.02 52.21 -21.67
C PRO A 2 -78.25 50.77 -21.18
N LEU A 3 -79.52 50.42 -20.91
CA LEU A 3 -79.92 49.06 -20.53
C LEU A 3 -80.08 48.23 -21.80
N TYR A 4 -79.12 47.36 -22.10
CA TYR A 4 -79.24 46.33 -23.12
C TYR A 4 -79.78 45.05 -22.47
N VAL A 5 -80.91 44.52 -22.93
CA VAL A 5 -81.65 43.42 -22.26
C VAL A 5 -81.18 42.03 -22.70
N ASN A 6 -80.74 41.88 -23.96
CA ASN A 6 -80.32 40.57 -24.50
C ASN A 6 -78.88 40.16 -24.15
N THR A 7 -77.99 41.10 -23.83
CA THR A 7 -76.60 40.80 -23.50
C THR A 7 -76.23 41.44 -22.17
N ASN A 8 -76.17 40.63 -21.12
CA ASN A 8 -75.83 41.09 -19.78
C ASN A 8 -74.31 41.02 -19.55
N VAL A 9 -73.63 42.11 -19.88
CA VAL A 9 -72.17 42.24 -19.71
C VAL A 9 -71.75 42.14 -18.24
N SER A 10 -72.62 42.53 -17.29
CA SER A 10 -72.32 42.41 -15.86
C SER A 10 -72.32 40.95 -15.38
N SER A 11 -73.25 40.13 -15.87
CA SER A 11 -73.32 38.70 -15.58
C SER A 11 -72.15 37.94 -16.22
N LEU A 12 -71.82 38.23 -17.49
CA LEU A 12 -70.63 37.67 -18.16
C LEU A 12 -69.31 38.02 -17.45
N ASN A 13 -69.21 39.24 -16.90
CA ASN A 13 -68.03 39.63 -16.13
C ASN A 13 -67.97 38.92 -14.77
N ALA A 14 -69.10 38.84 -14.05
CA ALA A 14 -69.20 38.10 -12.80
C ALA A 14 -68.93 36.60 -12.98
N GLN A 15 -69.38 35.99 -14.09
CA GLN A 15 -69.10 34.61 -14.43
C GLN A 15 -67.61 34.36 -14.72
N ARG A 16 -66.95 35.25 -15.48
CA ARG A 16 -65.49 35.16 -15.70
C ARG A 16 -64.71 35.28 -14.39
N GLN A 17 -65.13 36.19 -13.51
CA GLN A 17 -64.51 36.35 -12.19
C GLN A 17 -64.72 35.11 -11.30
N LEU A 18 -65.92 34.51 -11.34
CA LEU A 18 -66.23 33.27 -10.63
C LEU A 18 -65.33 32.12 -11.10
N ILE A 19 -65.18 31.91 -12.41
CA ILE A 19 -64.31 30.86 -12.98
C ILE A 19 -62.84 31.11 -12.61
N SER A 20 -62.36 32.36 -12.71
CA SER A 20 -60.99 32.71 -12.33
C SER A 20 -60.73 32.48 -10.83
N SER A 21 -61.69 32.81 -9.95
CA SER A 21 -61.60 32.52 -8.52
C SER A 21 -61.65 31.04 -8.20
N GLY A 22 -62.45 30.26 -8.95
CA GLY A 22 -62.51 28.79 -8.83
C GLY A 22 -61.18 28.13 -9.18
N ASN A 23 -60.56 28.51 -10.31
CA ASN A 23 -59.25 27.98 -10.70
C ASN A 23 -58.14 28.34 -9.68
N SER A 24 -58.21 29.54 -9.09
CA SER A 24 -57.25 29.97 -8.06
C SER A 24 -57.43 29.20 -6.75
N LEU A 25 -58.69 28.91 -6.39
CA LEU A 25 -59.03 28.08 -5.24
C LEU A 25 -58.51 26.65 -5.40
N ASP A 26 -58.71 26.04 -6.58
CA ASP A 26 -58.25 24.69 -6.88
C ASP A 26 -56.72 24.58 -6.82
N GLN A 27 -56.00 25.58 -7.35
CA GLN A 27 -54.54 25.65 -7.21
C GLN A 27 -54.08 25.78 -5.75
N ALA A 28 -54.71 26.65 -4.96
CA ALA A 28 -54.37 26.81 -3.55
C ALA A 28 -54.62 25.51 -2.77
N PHE A 29 -55.73 24.81 -3.03
CA PHE A 29 -56.00 23.49 -2.47
C PHE A 29 -54.97 22.45 -2.88
N GLN A 30 -54.58 22.40 -4.15
CA GLN A 30 -53.55 21.47 -4.64
C GLN A 30 -52.20 21.71 -3.95
N ARG A 31 -51.79 22.98 -3.81
CA ARG A 31 -50.53 23.35 -3.14
C ARG A 31 -50.56 23.06 -1.64
N LEU A 32 -51.68 23.31 -0.97
CA LEU A 32 -51.85 23.00 0.46
C LEU A 32 -51.86 21.49 0.72
N SER A 33 -52.51 20.72 -0.15
CA SER A 33 -52.61 19.26 -0.04
C SER A 33 -51.29 18.54 -0.32
N SER A 34 -50.56 19.00 -1.35
CA SER A 34 -49.26 18.44 -1.74
C SER A 34 -48.09 18.94 -0.88
N GLY A 35 -48.23 20.09 -0.21
CA GLY A 35 -47.14 20.80 0.45
C GLY A 35 -46.13 21.43 -0.52
N PHE A 36 -46.34 21.34 -1.83
CA PHE A 36 -45.44 21.88 -2.85
C PHE A 36 -46.08 23.07 -3.57
N ARG A 37 -45.28 24.12 -3.76
CA ARG A 37 -45.63 25.25 -4.62
C ARG A 37 -45.66 24.85 -6.10
N ILE A 38 -44.73 23.97 -6.50
CA ILE A 38 -44.59 23.49 -7.88
C ILE A 38 -45.03 22.02 -7.93
N ASN A 39 -46.24 21.76 -8.45
CA ASN A 39 -46.78 20.41 -8.59
C ASN A 39 -46.70 19.89 -10.02
N SER A 40 -46.76 20.79 -11.00
CA SER A 40 -46.70 20.45 -12.42
C SER A 40 -45.77 21.40 -13.18
N ALA A 41 -45.39 21.03 -14.39
CA ALA A 41 -44.60 21.90 -15.27
C ALA A 41 -45.36 23.19 -15.66
N ALA A 42 -46.68 23.22 -15.50
CA ALA A 42 -47.51 24.39 -15.76
C ALA A 42 -47.37 25.46 -14.66
N ASP A 43 -46.98 25.08 -13.43
CA ASP A 43 -46.77 26.03 -12.33
C ASP A 43 -45.47 26.82 -12.52
N ASP A 44 -44.37 26.13 -12.81
CA ASP A 44 -43.04 26.71 -13.09
C ASP A 44 -42.13 25.66 -13.75
N ALA A 45 -41.95 25.76 -15.07
CA ALA A 45 -41.12 24.82 -15.82
C ALA A 45 -39.63 24.89 -15.44
N ALA A 46 -39.10 26.09 -15.20
CA ALA A 46 -37.69 26.30 -14.86
C ALA A 46 -37.40 25.85 -13.42
N GLY A 47 -38.29 26.20 -12.49
CA GLY A 47 -38.22 25.78 -11.08
C GLY A 47 -38.30 24.26 -10.94
N LEU A 48 -39.19 23.61 -11.70
CA LEU A 48 -39.28 22.14 -11.75
C LEU A 48 -38.00 21.50 -12.27
N GLN A 49 -37.39 22.04 -13.34
CA GLN A 49 -36.13 21.53 -13.89
C GLN A 49 -34.98 21.62 -12.88
N ILE A 50 -34.84 22.77 -12.20
CA ILE A 50 -33.81 22.96 -11.18
C ILE A 50 -34.05 22.01 -10.00
N SER A 51 -35.30 21.90 -9.51
CA SER A 51 -35.67 20.99 -8.43
C SER A 51 -35.39 19.52 -8.80
N ASN A 52 -35.64 19.11 -10.04
CA ASN A 52 -35.35 17.76 -10.52
C ASN A 52 -33.83 17.50 -10.55
N ARG A 53 -33.02 18.45 -11.02
CA ARG A 53 -31.56 18.36 -10.97
C ARG A 53 -31.04 18.27 -9.54
N LEU A 54 -31.52 19.15 -8.65
CA LEU A 54 -31.15 19.13 -7.23
C LEU A 54 -31.55 17.80 -6.57
N SER A 55 -32.73 17.27 -6.89
CA SER A 55 -33.18 15.96 -6.41
C SER A 55 -32.27 14.83 -6.88
N SER A 56 -31.85 14.84 -8.15
CA SER A 56 -30.89 13.87 -8.68
C SER A 56 -29.54 13.97 -7.97
N GLN A 57 -29.05 15.18 -7.70
CA GLN A 57 -27.79 15.40 -6.99
C GLN A 57 -27.87 14.91 -5.55
N VAL A 58 -28.93 15.26 -4.81
CA VAL A 58 -29.15 14.77 -3.44
C VAL A 58 -29.22 13.25 -3.40
N ASN A 59 -29.98 12.62 -4.30
CA ASN A 59 -30.06 11.16 -4.39
C ASN A 59 -28.69 10.53 -4.70
N GLY A 60 -27.91 11.17 -5.60
CA GLY A 60 -26.54 10.76 -5.92
C GLY A 60 -25.60 10.84 -4.72
N LEU A 61 -25.62 11.96 -3.98
CA LEU A 61 -24.83 12.14 -2.76
C LEU A 61 -25.22 11.13 -1.66
N ASN A 62 -26.51 10.86 -1.49
CA ASN A 62 -26.99 9.87 -0.51
C ASN A 62 -26.54 8.45 -0.87
N GLN A 63 -26.56 8.08 -2.16
CA GLN A 63 -25.98 6.81 -2.61
C GLN A 63 -24.45 6.79 -2.44
N GLY A 64 -23.78 7.90 -2.75
CA GLY A 64 -22.34 8.06 -2.56
C GLY A 64 -21.90 7.88 -1.10
N ASN A 65 -22.65 8.45 -0.16
CA ASN A 65 -22.46 8.25 1.28
C ASN A 65 -22.60 6.76 1.66
N ARG A 66 -23.59 6.03 1.11
CA ARG A 66 -23.72 4.58 1.34
C ARG A 66 -22.51 3.81 0.79
N ASN A 67 -22.12 4.09 -0.44
CA ASN A 67 -20.94 3.46 -1.06
C ASN A 67 -19.66 3.72 -0.24
N ALA A 68 -19.50 4.91 0.33
CA ALA A 68 -18.38 5.23 1.21
C ALA A 68 -18.43 4.45 2.53
N ASN A 69 -19.61 4.23 3.13
CA ASN A 69 -19.77 3.39 4.32
C ASN A 69 -19.50 1.91 4.03
N ASP A 70 -19.90 1.40 2.86
CA ASP A 70 -19.56 0.05 2.42
C ASP A 70 -18.05 -0.11 2.26
N ALA A 71 -17.37 0.90 1.70
CA ALA A 71 -15.91 0.92 1.58
C ALA A 71 -15.20 0.96 2.94
N ILE A 72 -15.71 1.72 3.91
CA ILE A 72 -15.19 1.71 5.29
C ILE A 72 -15.35 0.33 5.92
N SER A 73 -16.53 -0.29 5.77
CA SER A 73 -16.80 -1.62 6.33
C SER A 73 -15.85 -2.68 5.75
N MET A 74 -15.62 -2.64 4.44
CA MET A 74 -14.66 -3.51 3.78
C MET A 74 -13.22 -3.25 4.25
N ALA A 75 -12.80 -1.99 4.36
CA ALA A 75 -11.47 -1.63 4.85
C ALA A 75 -11.25 -2.12 6.29
N GLN A 76 -12.27 -2.06 7.15
CA GLN A 76 -12.23 -2.59 8.52
C GLN A 76 -12.15 -4.12 8.54
N THR A 77 -12.87 -4.82 7.65
CA THR A 77 -12.74 -6.28 7.50
C THR A 77 -11.32 -6.67 7.09
N ALA A 78 -10.73 -5.96 6.12
CA ALA A 78 -9.34 -6.20 5.73
C ALA A 78 -8.36 -5.88 6.86
N GLU A 79 -8.53 -4.75 7.56
CA GLU A 79 -7.66 -4.35 8.68
C GLU A 79 -7.68 -5.38 9.82
N GLY A 80 -8.85 -5.92 10.18
CA GLY A 80 -8.95 -6.97 11.20
C GLY A 80 -8.22 -8.25 10.83
N ALA A 81 -8.26 -8.66 9.56
CA ALA A 81 -7.51 -9.81 9.08
C ALA A 81 -5.98 -9.56 9.03
N LEU A 82 -5.57 -8.33 8.71
CA LEU A 82 -4.16 -7.93 8.73
C LEU A 82 -3.59 -7.86 10.16
N ASP A 83 -4.42 -7.53 11.15
CA ASP A 83 -4.01 -7.54 12.56
C ASP A 83 -3.68 -8.97 13.05
N GLU A 84 -4.50 -9.96 12.67
CA GLU A 84 -4.22 -11.38 12.94
C GLU A 84 -2.95 -11.84 12.19
N SER A 85 -2.81 -11.44 10.92
CA SER A 85 -1.60 -11.75 10.13
C SER A 85 -0.33 -11.16 10.77
N THR A 86 -0.42 -9.95 11.33
CA THR A 86 0.67 -9.32 12.08
C THR A 86 1.03 -10.12 13.33
N THR A 87 0.03 -10.58 14.08
CA THR A 87 0.22 -11.41 15.29
C THR A 87 0.90 -12.75 14.95
N ILE A 88 0.51 -13.38 13.83
CA ILE A 88 1.15 -14.60 13.34
C ILE A 88 2.61 -14.35 12.97
N LEU A 89 2.91 -13.28 12.22
CA LEU A 89 4.30 -12.94 11.86
C LEU A 89 5.15 -12.63 13.09
N GLN A 90 4.60 -11.92 14.09
CA GLN A 90 5.29 -11.70 15.36
C GLN A 90 5.57 -13.02 16.08
N ARG A 91 4.64 -13.98 16.06
CA ARG A 91 4.87 -15.33 16.59
C ARG A 91 5.98 -16.06 15.83
N MET A 92 5.95 -16.04 14.48
CA MET A 92 7.00 -16.61 13.64
C MET A 92 8.38 -16.00 13.94
N ARG A 93 8.43 -14.68 14.20
CA ARG A 93 9.64 -13.98 14.62
C ARG A 93 10.16 -14.52 15.95
N THR A 94 9.31 -14.68 16.96
CA THR A 94 9.74 -15.24 18.26
C THR A 94 10.25 -16.68 18.14
N LEU A 95 9.65 -17.50 17.28
CA LEU A 95 10.11 -18.86 17.01
C LEU A 95 11.47 -18.86 16.29
N SER A 96 11.69 -17.92 15.38
CA SER A 96 12.96 -17.75 14.67
C SER A 96 14.07 -17.36 15.65
N ILE A 97 13.83 -16.38 16.55
CA ILE A 97 14.76 -16.02 17.63
C ILE A 97 15.00 -17.21 18.55
N GLN A 98 13.96 -17.97 18.89
CA GLN A 98 14.11 -19.16 19.72
C GLN A 98 15.00 -20.19 19.03
N SER A 99 14.79 -20.46 17.73
CA SER A 99 15.57 -21.44 16.95
C SER A 99 17.03 -21.05 16.80
N ALA A 100 17.31 -19.75 16.67
CA ALA A 100 18.65 -19.19 16.57
C ALA A 100 19.49 -19.40 17.84
N ASN A 101 18.91 -19.83 18.96
CA ASN A 101 19.69 -20.17 20.15
C ASN A 101 20.56 -21.43 19.89
N GLY A 102 21.86 -21.32 20.14
CA GLY A 102 22.83 -22.41 19.94
C GLY A 102 22.66 -23.61 20.88
N SER A 103 21.87 -23.50 21.94
CA SER A 103 21.57 -24.62 22.84
C SER A 103 20.52 -25.60 22.30
N ASN A 104 19.80 -25.24 21.23
CA ASN A 104 18.77 -26.11 20.65
C ASN A 104 19.40 -27.20 19.78
N SER A 105 18.87 -28.41 19.85
CA SER A 105 19.25 -29.47 18.93
C SER A 105 18.53 -29.33 17.58
N ASP A 106 19.04 -29.98 16.53
CA ASP A 106 18.38 -30.01 15.22
C ASP A 106 16.96 -30.61 15.28
N VAL A 107 16.71 -31.51 16.23
CA VAL A 107 15.39 -32.10 16.47
C VAL A 107 14.43 -31.05 17.05
N ASP A 108 14.92 -30.19 17.97
CA ASP A 108 14.13 -29.10 18.54
C ASP A 108 13.82 -28.04 17.47
N ARG A 109 14.82 -27.66 16.65
CA ARG A 109 14.64 -26.76 15.52
C ARG A 109 13.64 -27.30 14.50
N GLY A 110 13.69 -28.60 14.22
CA GLY A 110 12.71 -29.29 13.38
C GLY A 110 11.28 -29.28 13.95
N ALA A 111 11.11 -29.22 15.28
CA ALA A 111 9.80 -29.06 15.91
C ALA A 111 9.28 -27.61 15.78
N LEU A 112 10.15 -26.62 15.99
CA LEU A 112 9.82 -25.20 15.78
C LEU A 112 9.45 -24.92 14.32
N GLN A 113 10.15 -25.53 13.36
CA GLN A 113 9.85 -25.43 11.92
C GLN A 113 8.44 -25.95 11.59
N LYS A 114 7.96 -26.99 12.27
CA LYS A 114 6.57 -27.47 12.10
C LYS A 114 5.54 -26.45 12.58
N GLU A 115 5.84 -25.74 13.68
CA GLU A 115 4.97 -24.65 14.15
C GLU A 115 4.95 -23.51 13.12
N ILE A 116 6.11 -23.10 12.59
CA ILE A 116 6.19 -22.13 11.49
C ILE A 116 5.40 -22.60 10.25
N GLY A 117 5.52 -23.87 9.86
CA GLY A 117 4.75 -24.43 8.74
C GLY A 117 3.23 -24.30 8.92
N ASN A 118 2.73 -24.53 10.13
CA ASN A 118 1.31 -24.34 10.43
C ASN A 118 0.92 -22.85 10.41
N LEU A 119 1.79 -21.96 10.90
CA LEU A 119 1.56 -20.51 10.86
C LEU A 119 1.56 -19.96 9.42
N GLN A 120 2.43 -20.46 8.54
CA GLN A 120 2.44 -20.13 7.11
C GLN A 120 1.13 -20.55 6.41
N GLN A 121 0.63 -21.75 6.74
CA GLN A 121 -0.68 -22.21 6.23
C GLN A 121 -1.80 -21.33 6.74
N GLU A 122 -1.75 -20.92 8.01
CA GLU A 122 -2.77 -20.05 8.60
C GLU A 122 -2.75 -18.64 7.99
N LEU A 123 -1.57 -18.07 7.72
CA LEU A 123 -1.44 -16.81 6.98
C LEU A 123 -2.08 -16.91 5.58
N THR A 124 -1.78 -17.99 4.86
CA THR A 124 -2.36 -18.22 3.53
C THR A 124 -3.89 -18.39 3.62
N ARG A 125 -4.38 -19.11 4.64
CA ARG A 125 -5.81 -19.28 4.89
C ARG A 125 -6.50 -17.94 5.18
N ILE A 126 -5.91 -17.07 5.99
CA ILE A 126 -6.46 -15.74 6.27
C ILE A 126 -6.54 -14.92 4.98
N ALA A 127 -5.48 -14.92 4.17
CA ALA A 127 -5.47 -14.22 2.89
C ALA A 127 -6.58 -14.70 1.94
N GLU A 128 -6.75 -16.02 1.79
CA GLU A 128 -7.72 -16.63 0.87
C GLU A 128 -9.18 -16.59 1.38
N THR A 129 -9.41 -16.60 2.69
CA THR A 129 -10.76 -16.65 3.26
C THR A 129 -11.34 -15.28 3.61
N THR A 130 -10.51 -14.24 3.70
CA THR A 130 -10.96 -12.87 3.98
C THR A 130 -11.68 -12.30 2.76
N SER A 131 -13.01 -12.25 2.84
CA SER A 131 -13.86 -11.76 1.76
C SER A 131 -14.93 -10.80 2.26
N PHE A 132 -15.34 -9.89 1.38
CA PHE A 132 -16.46 -8.97 1.60
C PHE A 132 -17.37 -8.99 0.38
N GLY A 133 -18.65 -9.30 0.58
CA GLY A 133 -19.62 -9.37 -0.51
C GLY A 133 -19.27 -10.40 -1.60
N GLY A 134 -18.52 -11.46 -1.24
CA GLY A 134 -18.09 -12.50 -2.18
C GLY A 134 -16.83 -12.17 -2.99
N LYS A 135 -16.20 -11.01 -2.76
CA LYS A 135 -14.88 -10.68 -3.30
C LYS A 135 -13.82 -10.91 -2.22
N ASN A 136 -12.74 -11.59 -2.58
CA ASN A 136 -11.57 -11.73 -1.73
C ASN A 136 -10.82 -10.39 -1.68
N LEU A 137 -10.26 -10.09 -0.51
CA LEU A 137 -9.63 -8.80 -0.25
C LEU A 137 -8.10 -8.88 -0.26
N LEU A 138 -7.54 -10.05 0.10
CA LEU A 138 -6.17 -10.20 0.56
C LEU A 138 -5.36 -11.24 -0.22
N ASP A 139 -5.91 -11.80 -1.31
CA ASP A 139 -5.30 -12.82 -2.18
C ASP A 139 -4.69 -12.23 -3.47
N GLY A 140 -4.54 -10.92 -3.54
CA GLY A 140 -4.05 -10.20 -4.73
C GLY A 140 -5.06 -10.01 -5.86
N SER A 141 -6.20 -10.70 -5.84
CA SER A 141 -7.27 -10.56 -6.86
C SER A 141 -7.96 -9.19 -6.80
N PHE A 142 -7.98 -8.57 -5.63
CA PHE A 142 -8.61 -7.27 -5.40
C PHE A 142 -7.99 -6.14 -6.24
N GLY A 143 -6.66 -6.11 -6.36
CA GLY A 143 -5.94 -5.08 -7.09
C GLY A 143 -6.27 -3.65 -6.64
N THR A 144 -6.78 -2.84 -7.56
CA THR A 144 -7.25 -1.47 -7.27
C THR A 144 -8.72 -1.32 -7.66
N GLU A 145 -9.57 -1.07 -6.67
CA GLU A 145 -11.01 -0.86 -6.84
C GLU A 145 -11.38 0.60 -6.64
N LYS A 146 -12.40 1.07 -7.37
CA LYS A 146 -12.86 2.47 -7.32
C LYS A 146 -14.25 2.56 -6.70
N TYR A 147 -14.38 3.38 -5.66
CA TYR A 147 -15.65 3.65 -5.01
C TYR A 147 -16.19 5.00 -5.47
N GLN A 148 -17.33 4.97 -6.17
CA GLN A 148 -18.06 6.17 -6.54
C GLN A 148 -18.70 6.78 -5.30
N VAL A 149 -18.14 7.89 -4.82
CA VAL A 149 -18.62 8.58 -3.63
C VAL A 149 -19.39 9.84 -3.98
N GLY A 150 -19.15 10.45 -5.15
CA GLY A 150 -19.84 11.68 -5.53
C GLY A 150 -21.08 11.48 -6.41
N ALA A 151 -21.76 12.59 -6.70
CA ALA A 151 -22.98 12.61 -7.51
C ALA A 151 -22.70 12.70 -9.02
N ASN A 152 -21.50 13.15 -9.42
CA ASN A 152 -21.11 13.24 -10.83
C ASN A 152 -20.16 12.10 -11.21
N ALA A 153 -20.06 11.81 -12.50
CA ALA A 153 -19.18 10.77 -13.01
C ALA A 153 -17.70 11.00 -12.59
N ASN A 154 -17.01 9.92 -12.21
CA ASN A 154 -15.60 9.88 -11.83
C ASN A 154 -15.22 10.59 -10.52
N GLU A 155 -16.20 10.93 -9.68
CA GLU A 155 -15.95 11.37 -8.30
C GLU A 155 -15.70 10.14 -7.40
N THR A 156 -14.54 9.51 -7.55
CA THR A 156 -14.20 8.22 -6.92
C THR A 156 -13.01 8.31 -5.96
N ILE A 157 -13.00 7.43 -4.97
CA ILE A 157 -11.81 7.13 -4.16
C ILE A 157 -11.35 5.72 -4.52
N SER A 158 -10.08 5.58 -4.90
CA SER A 158 -9.46 4.28 -5.15
C SER A 158 -8.97 3.67 -3.85
N VAL A 159 -9.18 2.36 -3.69
CA VAL A 159 -8.60 1.56 -2.61
C VAL A 159 -7.80 0.45 -3.27
N SER A 160 -6.57 0.26 -2.82
CA SER A 160 -5.68 -0.81 -3.26
C SER A 160 -5.37 -1.73 -2.09
N LEU A 161 -5.43 -3.03 -2.33
CA LEU A 161 -4.98 -4.05 -1.39
C LEU A 161 -3.99 -4.95 -2.11
N ARG A 162 -2.90 -5.32 -1.42
CA ARG A 162 -1.91 -6.27 -1.92
C ARG A 162 -2.25 -7.67 -1.41
N ASP A 163 -1.66 -8.65 -2.07
CA ASP A 163 -1.66 -10.03 -1.60
C ASP A 163 -0.82 -10.13 -0.31
N VAL A 164 -1.39 -10.78 0.71
CA VAL A 164 -0.73 -11.04 2.00
C VAL A 164 -0.60 -12.54 2.31
N ALA A 165 -0.86 -13.40 1.33
CA ALA A 165 -0.57 -14.83 1.44
C ALA A 165 0.94 -15.06 1.68
N ALA A 166 1.30 -16.15 2.35
CA ALA A 166 2.69 -16.43 2.73
C ALA A 166 3.67 -16.45 1.55
N ASN A 167 3.21 -16.72 0.33
CA ASN A 167 4.04 -16.74 -0.88
C ASN A 167 4.19 -15.36 -1.56
N ALA A 168 3.41 -14.36 -1.16
CA ALA A 168 3.42 -13.03 -1.76
C ALA A 168 4.09 -11.96 -0.87
N ILE A 169 4.25 -12.25 0.42
CA ILE A 169 4.95 -11.38 1.38
C ILE A 169 6.32 -11.94 1.73
N GLY A 170 7.22 -11.04 2.10
CA GLY A 170 8.60 -11.38 2.43
C GLY A 170 9.57 -10.26 2.09
N ASN A 171 10.84 -10.62 1.99
CA ASN A 171 11.92 -9.67 1.73
C ASN A 171 12.38 -9.78 0.28
N ASN A 172 12.44 -8.66 -0.42
CA ASN A 172 13.00 -8.63 -1.76
C ASN A 172 14.51 -8.54 -1.60
N LYS A 173 15.24 -9.52 -2.15
CA LYS A 173 16.69 -9.58 -2.06
C LYS A 173 17.34 -9.66 -3.43
N VAL A 174 18.49 -9.03 -3.58
CA VAL A 174 19.49 -9.39 -4.58
C VAL A 174 20.62 -10.03 -3.80
N THR A 175 20.75 -11.34 -3.97
CA THR A 175 21.87 -12.14 -3.44
C THR A 175 22.60 -12.78 -4.61
N GLY A 176 23.83 -13.18 -4.36
CA GLY A 176 24.71 -13.75 -5.37
C GLY A 176 25.81 -12.79 -5.78
N ALA A 177 27.01 -13.31 -5.66
CA ALA A 177 28.23 -12.70 -6.12
C ALA A 177 28.17 -12.22 -7.59
N GLY A 178 28.73 -11.03 -7.83
CA GLY A 178 28.99 -10.52 -9.17
C GLY A 178 30.16 -11.25 -9.83
N SER A 179 30.53 -10.80 -11.03
CA SER A 179 31.70 -11.33 -11.74
C SER A 179 33.04 -10.96 -11.09
N ILE A 180 33.04 -9.97 -10.18
CA ILE A 180 34.21 -9.51 -9.44
C ILE A 180 34.01 -9.73 -7.93
N LEU A 181 33.04 -9.07 -7.29
CA LEU A 181 32.79 -9.22 -5.85
C LEU A 181 32.13 -10.57 -5.54
N GLY A 182 32.62 -11.26 -4.50
CA GLY A 182 32.00 -12.46 -3.93
C GLY A 182 32.31 -13.80 -4.60
N THR A 183 32.84 -13.83 -5.83
CA THR A 183 33.11 -15.08 -6.57
C THR A 183 34.61 -15.40 -6.67
N GLN A 184 35.44 -14.39 -6.86
CA GLN A 184 36.83 -14.61 -7.29
C GLN A 184 37.80 -14.62 -6.10
N THR A 185 38.57 -15.69 -6.01
CA THR A 185 39.83 -15.67 -5.26
C THR A 185 40.85 -14.91 -6.09
N ALA A 186 41.33 -13.76 -5.61
CA ALA A 186 42.27 -12.89 -6.32
C ALA A 186 43.68 -12.97 -5.72
N THR A 187 44.69 -12.77 -6.57
CA THR A 187 46.10 -12.68 -6.16
C THR A 187 46.59 -11.23 -6.29
N ALA A 188 47.48 -10.82 -5.39
CA ALA A 188 48.13 -9.50 -5.40
C ALA A 188 47.21 -8.27 -5.21
N ALA A 189 45.96 -8.46 -4.78
CA ALA A 189 45.16 -7.37 -4.22
C ALA A 189 45.63 -7.13 -2.77
N ALA A 190 46.30 -6.00 -2.52
CA ALA A 190 46.35 -5.45 -1.17
C ALA A 190 45.00 -4.79 -0.91
N ASP A 191 44.36 -5.07 0.23
CA ASP A 191 43.18 -4.35 0.72
C ASP A 191 41.84 -4.57 0.00
N TYR A 192 41.54 -5.77 -0.52
CA TYR A 192 40.21 -6.10 -1.09
C TYR A 192 39.78 -5.22 -2.28
N THR A 193 40.73 -4.51 -2.90
CA THR A 193 40.46 -3.66 -4.08
C THR A 193 40.53 -4.51 -5.34
N VAL A 194 39.46 -5.25 -5.64
CA VAL A 194 39.42 -6.07 -6.84
C VAL A 194 38.84 -5.24 -7.98
N GLY A 195 39.72 -4.51 -8.66
CA GLY A 195 39.61 -4.10 -10.07
C GLY A 195 38.25 -3.65 -10.63
N LEU A 196 37.40 -3.01 -9.82
CA LEU A 196 36.08 -2.53 -10.24
C LEU A 196 36.21 -1.49 -11.36
N THR A 197 35.32 -1.58 -12.34
CA THR A 197 35.15 -0.51 -13.31
C THR A 197 34.51 0.68 -12.60
N ALA A 198 35.13 1.86 -12.72
CA ALA A 198 34.57 3.08 -12.14
C ALA A 198 33.39 3.57 -13.00
N GLY A 199 32.26 3.85 -12.35
CA GLY A 199 31.05 4.31 -13.01
C GLY A 199 29.90 4.45 -12.03
N ASN A 200 28.67 4.49 -12.54
CA ASN A 200 27.50 4.74 -11.71
C ASN A 200 26.48 3.61 -11.78
N ILE A 201 26.01 3.21 -10.60
CA ILE A 201 24.88 2.30 -10.44
C ILE A 201 23.68 3.11 -9.99
N THR A 202 22.57 3.01 -10.71
CA THR A 202 21.29 3.57 -10.31
C THR A 202 20.44 2.50 -9.64
N LEU A 203 20.15 2.68 -8.35
CA LEU A 203 19.17 1.86 -7.62
C LEU A 203 17.80 2.52 -7.72
N GLY A 204 16.83 1.78 -8.24
CA GLY A 204 15.41 2.13 -8.17
C GLY A 204 14.75 1.38 -7.03
N GLY A 205 14.65 2.03 -5.86
CA GLY A 205 13.98 1.48 -4.67
C GLY A 205 12.56 2.02 -4.47
N PRO A 206 11.85 1.55 -3.44
CA PRO A 206 10.47 1.98 -3.14
C PRO A 206 10.33 3.47 -2.85
N ASP A 207 11.35 4.09 -2.24
CA ASP A 207 11.29 5.50 -1.83
C ASP A 207 11.88 6.45 -2.88
N GLY A 208 12.43 5.90 -3.99
CA GLY A 208 12.94 6.65 -5.12
C GLY A 208 14.18 6.04 -5.77
N ASN A 209 14.69 6.75 -6.78
CA ASN A 209 15.89 6.36 -7.49
C ASN A 209 17.10 7.14 -6.97
N ALA A 210 18.22 6.46 -6.72
CA ALA A 210 19.49 7.09 -6.39
C ALA A 210 20.61 6.57 -7.28
N VAL A 211 21.53 7.46 -7.62
CA VAL A 211 22.74 7.16 -8.37
C VAL A 211 23.89 7.02 -7.39
N ILE A 212 24.53 5.87 -7.38
CA ILE A 212 25.68 5.50 -6.55
C ILE A 212 26.91 5.48 -7.45
N GLY A 213 27.86 6.37 -7.15
CA GLY A 213 29.16 6.37 -7.81
C GLY A 213 30.07 5.30 -7.20
N VAL A 214 30.43 4.32 -8.02
CA VAL A 214 31.40 3.27 -7.71
C VAL A 214 32.76 3.69 -8.25
N THR A 215 33.79 3.59 -7.42
CA THR A 215 35.18 3.83 -7.81
C THR A 215 35.95 2.51 -7.84
N ALA A 216 37.00 2.45 -8.66
CA ALA A 216 37.85 1.26 -8.79
C ALA A 216 38.56 0.83 -7.49
N THR A 217 38.55 1.68 -6.46
CA THR A 217 39.16 1.44 -5.15
C THR A 217 38.12 1.17 -4.05
N ASP A 218 36.82 1.25 -4.35
CA ASP A 218 35.80 0.99 -3.36
C ASP A 218 35.84 -0.48 -2.94
N LYS A 219 35.78 -0.73 -1.64
CA LYS A 219 35.60 -2.07 -1.08
C LYS A 219 34.11 -2.37 -0.91
N ALA A 220 33.78 -3.62 -0.62
CA ALA A 220 32.39 -4.03 -0.40
C ALA A 220 31.69 -3.17 0.66
N MET A 221 32.35 -2.87 1.80
CA MET A 221 31.78 -2.00 2.85
C MET A 221 31.65 -0.53 2.45
N ASP A 222 32.50 -0.03 1.54
CA ASP A 222 32.37 1.34 1.02
C ASP A 222 31.10 1.45 0.16
N ILE A 223 30.81 0.43 -0.64
CA ILE A 223 29.58 0.33 -1.43
C ILE A 223 28.36 0.19 -0.50
N VAL A 224 28.44 -0.65 0.55
CA VAL A 224 27.39 -0.72 1.60
C VAL A 224 27.09 0.66 2.17
N GLY A 225 28.13 1.39 2.58
CA GLY A 225 28.01 2.73 3.15
C GLY A 225 27.33 3.71 2.19
N LYS A 226 27.68 3.66 0.89
CA LYS A 226 27.06 4.50 -0.14
C LYS A 226 25.60 4.13 -0.41
N VAL A 227 25.26 2.84 -0.45
CA VAL A 227 23.87 2.36 -0.63
C VAL A 227 22.99 2.78 0.55
N ASN A 228 23.43 2.48 1.78
CA ASN A 228 22.66 2.78 2.98
C ASN A 228 22.47 4.29 3.21
N SER A 229 23.42 5.12 2.73
CA SER A 229 23.30 6.58 2.78
C SER A 229 22.42 7.17 1.68
N ALA A 230 22.12 6.41 0.61
CA ALA A 230 21.34 6.91 -0.53
C ALA A 230 19.84 7.06 -0.22
N GLY A 231 19.33 6.38 0.82
CA GLY A 231 17.96 6.57 1.31
C GLY A 231 16.85 6.11 0.35
N THR A 232 17.12 5.13 -0.52
CA THR A 232 16.16 4.59 -1.51
C THR A 232 15.17 3.57 -0.92
N GLY A 233 15.30 3.24 0.37
CA GLY A 233 14.56 2.16 1.03
C GLY A 233 15.18 0.77 0.84
N VAL A 234 16.36 0.69 0.20
CA VAL A 234 17.16 -0.53 0.06
C VAL A 234 18.30 -0.51 1.07
N THR A 235 18.47 -1.59 1.83
CA THR A 235 19.58 -1.79 2.76
C THR A 235 20.60 -2.75 2.15
N ALA A 236 21.88 -2.42 2.27
CA ALA A 236 22.98 -3.27 1.86
C ALA A 236 23.69 -3.86 3.08
N SER A 237 24.14 -5.10 2.94
CA SER A 237 25.06 -5.80 3.85
C SER A 237 26.05 -6.63 3.03
N THR A 238 27.09 -7.13 3.68
CA THR A 238 28.08 -8.03 3.06
C THR A 238 28.09 -9.37 3.75
N GLU A 239 28.27 -10.44 2.98
CA GLU A 239 28.52 -11.78 3.48
C GLU A 239 29.71 -12.39 2.73
N VAL A 240 30.59 -13.08 3.45
CA VAL A 240 31.68 -13.84 2.85
C VAL A 240 31.70 -15.25 3.42
N THR A 241 31.70 -16.23 2.52
CA THR A 241 32.00 -17.63 2.82
C THR A 241 33.33 -17.98 2.16
N ALA A 242 34.34 -18.27 2.96
CA ALA A 242 35.67 -18.67 2.50
C ALA A 242 36.09 -19.99 3.11
N THR A 243 36.74 -20.86 2.33
CA THR A 243 37.30 -22.12 2.81
C THR A 243 38.82 -22.08 2.81
N ILE A 244 39.41 -22.55 3.91
CA ILE A 244 40.85 -22.77 4.05
C ILE A 244 41.11 -24.26 4.08
N SER A 245 41.98 -24.74 3.18
CA SER A 245 42.37 -26.14 3.07
C SER A 245 43.88 -26.30 2.97
N ASN A 246 44.36 -27.55 3.07
CA ASN A 246 45.78 -27.93 2.96
C ASN A 246 46.74 -27.20 3.93
N PHE A 247 46.24 -26.81 5.10
CA PHE A 247 47.04 -26.14 6.12
C PHE A 247 48.01 -27.11 6.82
N GLN A 248 49.30 -26.80 6.77
CA GLN A 248 50.41 -27.61 7.29
C GLN A 248 51.22 -26.84 8.34
N SER A 249 52.07 -27.53 9.09
CA SER A 249 52.89 -26.94 10.15
C SER A 249 54.02 -26.03 9.66
N THR A 250 54.35 -26.11 8.37
CA THR A 250 55.36 -25.25 7.71
C THR A 250 54.77 -23.95 7.18
N ASP A 251 53.44 -23.82 7.16
CA ASP A 251 52.77 -22.66 6.59
C ASP A 251 52.93 -21.43 7.49
N ALA A 252 53.31 -20.31 6.88
CA ALA A 252 53.42 -19.02 7.55
C ALA A 252 52.61 -17.96 6.79
N GLY A 253 52.14 -16.93 7.49
CA GLY A 253 51.33 -15.86 6.92
C GLY A 253 50.40 -15.26 7.96
N THR A 254 49.62 -14.26 7.56
CA THR A 254 48.60 -13.62 8.39
C THR A 254 47.24 -13.72 7.70
N LEU A 255 46.27 -14.35 8.36
CA LEU A 255 44.87 -14.38 7.98
C LEU A 255 44.20 -13.13 8.54
N THR A 256 43.57 -12.33 7.69
CA THR A 256 42.87 -11.10 8.05
C THR A 256 41.40 -11.21 7.66
N ILE A 257 40.52 -10.90 8.60
CA ILE A 257 39.06 -10.92 8.42
C ILE A 257 38.50 -9.68 9.11
N GLY A 258 38.01 -8.72 8.33
CA GLY A 258 37.63 -7.42 8.88
C GLY A 258 38.83 -6.71 9.53
N GLU A 259 38.73 -6.42 10.83
CA GLU A 259 39.80 -5.80 11.62
C GLU A 259 40.71 -6.82 12.34
N GLU A 260 40.31 -8.09 12.37
CA GLU A 260 41.03 -9.13 13.12
C GLU A 260 42.12 -9.79 12.28
N THR A 261 43.27 -10.05 12.90
CA THR A 261 44.44 -10.65 12.26
C THR A 261 44.96 -11.86 13.03
N PHE A 262 45.20 -12.97 12.34
CA PHE A 262 45.66 -14.23 12.90
C PHE A 262 46.95 -14.69 12.22
N ASP A 263 48.00 -14.91 13.00
CA ASP A 263 49.29 -15.39 12.51
C ASP A 263 49.25 -16.92 12.34
N LEU A 264 49.24 -17.40 11.10
CA LEU A 264 49.12 -18.82 10.76
C LEU A 264 50.26 -19.66 11.37
N ALA A 265 51.46 -19.09 11.52
CA ALA A 265 52.61 -19.82 12.06
C ALA A 265 52.38 -20.28 13.52
N LYS A 266 51.52 -19.58 14.28
CA LYS A 266 51.21 -19.93 15.68
C LYS A 266 50.36 -21.20 15.80
N TYR A 267 49.61 -21.54 14.75
CA TYR A 267 48.65 -22.64 14.76
C TYR A 267 49.25 -23.99 14.37
N ASN A 268 50.49 -24.02 13.86
CA ASN A 268 51.26 -25.23 13.55
C ASN A 268 50.47 -26.27 12.73
N GLY A 269 49.69 -25.84 11.73
CA GLY A 269 48.90 -26.73 10.87
C GLY A 269 47.59 -27.26 11.49
N SER A 270 47.21 -26.80 12.69
CA SER A 270 45.96 -27.22 13.34
C SER A 270 44.81 -26.28 12.97
N LEU A 271 43.97 -26.69 12.02
CA LEU A 271 42.75 -25.97 11.65
C LEU A 271 41.76 -25.83 12.82
N THR A 272 41.71 -26.82 13.73
CA THR A 272 40.83 -26.80 14.92
C THR A 272 41.22 -25.70 15.91
N LYS A 273 42.51 -25.43 16.10
CA LYS A 273 42.95 -24.33 16.98
C LYS A 273 42.65 -22.97 16.34
N LEU A 274 42.80 -22.88 15.02
CA LEU A 274 42.46 -21.68 14.28
C LEU A 274 40.95 -21.40 14.35
N SER A 275 40.09 -22.41 14.18
CA SER A 275 38.64 -22.25 14.32
C SER A 275 38.21 -21.86 15.73
N GLU A 276 38.86 -22.39 16.77
CA GLU A 276 38.57 -22.00 18.16
C GLU A 276 38.91 -20.54 18.46
N ASP A 277 40.04 -20.05 17.94
CA ASP A 277 40.44 -18.65 18.13
C ASP A 277 39.61 -17.70 17.26
N LEU A 278 39.21 -18.11 16.05
CA LEU A 278 38.24 -17.39 15.23
C LEU A 278 36.88 -17.27 15.95
N GLY A 279 36.40 -18.37 16.54
CA GLY A 279 35.16 -18.35 17.34
C GLY A 279 35.24 -17.43 18.56
N LYS A 280 36.42 -17.27 19.19
CA LYS A 280 36.61 -16.28 20.28
C LYS A 280 36.57 -14.83 19.78
N ALA A 281 37.01 -14.59 18.55
CA ALA A 281 36.90 -13.30 17.90
C ALA A 281 35.47 -13.01 17.39
N GLY A 282 34.54 -13.95 17.53
CA GLY A 282 33.15 -13.80 17.09
C GLY A 282 32.94 -14.07 15.60
N ILE A 283 33.90 -14.74 14.94
CA ILE A 283 33.78 -15.16 13.55
C ILE A 283 33.36 -16.62 13.51
N ASP A 284 32.30 -16.93 12.77
CA ASP A 284 31.79 -18.29 12.63
C ASP A 284 32.73 -19.10 11.75
N ALA A 285 33.36 -20.11 12.36
CA ALA A 285 34.34 -20.93 11.70
C ALA A 285 34.13 -22.41 12.06
N THR A 286 33.88 -23.24 11.04
CA THR A 286 33.60 -24.67 11.21
C THR A 286 34.63 -25.51 10.49
N VAL A 287 35.06 -26.61 11.12
CA VAL A 287 36.01 -27.56 10.51
C VAL A 287 35.26 -28.83 10.17
N ASP A 288 35.20 -29.17 8.89
CA ASP A 288 34.68 -30.46 8.41
C ASP A 288 35.61 -31.03 7.33
N GLY A 289 35.80 -32.35 7.32
CA GLY A 289 36.59 -33.03 6.29
C GLY A 289 38.07 -32.63 6.13
N GLY A 290 38.64 -31.82 7.04
CA GLY A 290 39.99 -31.27 6.91
C GLY A 290 40.05 -29.90 6.22
N GLU A 291 38.90 -29.26 6.02
CA GLU A 291 38.73 -27.88 5.55
C GLU A 291 38.13 -27.02 6.66
N LEU A 292 38.49 -25.74 6.68
CA LEU A 292 37.94 -24.74 7.59
C LEU A 292 37.05 -23.79 6.78
N THR A 293 35.75 -23.83 7.00
CA THR A 293 34.79 -22.89 6.41
C THR A 293 34.59 -21.72 7.36
N ILE A 294 34.78 -20.51 6.83
CA ILE A 294 34.67 -19.24 7.53
C ILE A 294 33.46 -18.50 6.95
N ASN A 295 32.50 -18.17 7.80
CA ASN A 295 31.38 -17.31 7.48
C ASN A 295 31.52 -16.00 8.26
N ALA A 296 31.62 -14.88 7.56
CA ALA A 296 31.67 -13.57 8.18
C ALA A 296 30.70 -12.61 7.50
N GLN A 297 30.07 -11.76 8.31
CA GLN A 297 29.14 -10.72 7.87
C GLN A 297 29.74 -9.34 8.16
N ASP A 298 29.31 -8.32 7.43
CA ASP A 298 29.76 -6.93 7.60
C ASP A 298 31.29 -6.73 7.52
N VAL A 299 31.94 -7.50 6.66
CA VAL A 299 33.38 -7.42 6.38
C VAL A 299 33.65 -7.23 4.89
N ASN A 300 34.81 -6.66 4.55
CA ASN A 300 35.22 -6.51 3.16
C ASN A 300 35.58 -7.84 2.47
N GLY A 301 35.93 -8.87 3.26
CA GLY A 301 36.31 -10.19 2.76
C GLY A 301 37.28 -10.90 3.71
N VAL A 302 37.85 -12.01 3.22
CA VAL A 302 38.88 -12.82 3.90
C VAL A 302 40.20 -12.75 3.11
N GLN A 303 41.32 -12.51 3.79
CA GLN A 303 42.63 -12.40 3.15
C GLN A 303 43.68 -13.25 3.87
N ILE A 304 44.56 -13.91 3.11
CA ILE A 304 45.82 -14.45 3.62
C ILE A 304 46.96 -13.65 3.00
N SER A 305 47.79 -13.03 3.84
CA SER A 305 48.95 -12.22 3.43
C SER A 305 50.25 -12.79 4.00
N GLY A 306 51.37 -12.47 3.35
CA GLY A 306 52.70 -12.91 3.78
C GLY A 306 52.99 -14.38 3.44
N GLY A 307 52.46 -14.87 2.31
CA GLY A 307 52.80 -16.19 1.79
C GLY A 307 54.31 -16.35 1.60
N VAL A 308 54.85 -17.49 2.04
CA VAL A 308 56.28 -17.82 1.91
C VAL A 308 56.49 -19.03 1.01
N ALA A 309 57.71 -19.17 0.49
CA ALA A 309 58.05 -20.30 -0.38
C ALA A 309 57.85 -21.64 0.36
N GLY A 310 57.05 -22.53 -0.24
CA GLY A 310 56.74 -23.84 0.34
C GLY A 310 55.46 -23.89 1.18
N ASN A 311 54.71 -22.78 1.29
CA ASN A 311 53.36 -22.80 1.83
C ASN A 311 52.43 -23.69 0.99
N THR A 312 51.54 -24.41 1.65
CA THR A 312 50.50 -25.23 1.02
C THR A 312 49.08 -24.77 1.33
N VAL A 313 48.91 -23.81 2.24
CA VAL A 313 47.60 -23.27 2.61
C VAL A 313 46.88 -22.70 1.39
N THR A 314 45.67 -23.20 1.14
CA THR A 314 44.79 -22.76 0.05
C THR A 314 43.62 -21.98 0.62
N LEU A 315 43.34 -20.81 0.05
CA LEU A 315 42.12 -20.04 0.30
C LEU A 315 41.22 -20.12 -0.93
N ALA A 316 39.93 -20.40 -0.72
CA ALA A 316 38.93 -20.39 -1.78
C ALA A 316 37.67 -19.63 -1.33
N GLY A 317 37.02 -18.92 -2.24
CA GLY A 317 35.63 -18.48 -2.05
C GLY A 317 34.64 -19.62 -2.32
N ALA A 318 33.36 -19.40 -2.02
CA ALA A 318 32.30 -20.42 -2.12
C ALA A 318 32.19 -21.11 -3.49
N THR A 319 32.48 -20.39 -4.59
CA THR A 319 32.40 -20.87 -5.98
C THR A 319 33.73 -20.75 -6.75
N GLY A 320 34.76 -20.20 -6.11
CA GLY A 320 36.08 -19.93 -6.72
C GLY A 320 37.04 -21.11 -6.62
N ALA A 321 38.02 -21.17 -7.54
CA ALA A 321 39.13 -22.10 -7.39
C ALA A 321 40.02 -21.67 -6.20
N GLY A 322 40.45 -22.65 -5.40
CA GLY A 322 41.39 -22.39 -4.31
C GLY A 322 42.75 -21.97 -4.81
N ILE A 323 43.31 -20.92 -4.22
CA ILE A 323 44.64 -20.41 -4.54
C ILE A 323 45.57 -20.66 -3.36
N VAL A 324 46.75 -21.19 -3.66
CA VAL A 324 47.80 -21.40 -2.66
C VAL A 324 48.44 -20.05 -2.32
N ALA A 325 48.47 -19.69 -1.03
CA ALA A 325 49.12 -18.48 -0.56
C ALA A 325 50.62 -18.74 -0.32
N ASP A 326 51.43 -18.61 -1.36
CA ASP A 326 52.89 -18.84 -1.37
C ASP A 326 53.69 -17.60 -1.82
N ASP A 327 54.99 -17.74 -2.09
CA ASP A 327 55.85 -16.64 -2.57
C ASP A 327 55.46 -16.11 -3.98
N THR A 328 54.75 -16.91 -4.78
CA THR A 328 54.21 -16.46 -6.07
C THR A 328 52.90 -15.70 -5.90
N ASN A 329 52.13 -16.03 -4.85
CA ASN A 329 50.89 -15.38 -4.48
C ASN A 329 50.96 -14.90 -3.00
N PRO A 330 51.79 -13.89 -2.70
CA PRO A 330 52.06 -13.48 -1.32
C PRO A 330 50.84 -12.88 -0.61
N SER A 331 49.81 -12.48 -1.37
CA SER A 331 48.51 -12.05 -0.87
C SER A 331 47.41 -12.72 -1.70
N VAL A 332 46.53 -13.45 -1.03
CA VAL A 332 45.35 -14.09 -1.60
C VAL A 332 44.13 -13.56 -0.89
N VAL A 333 43.13 -13.10 -1.64
CA VAL A 333 41.93 -12.45 -1.12
C VAL A 333 40.68 -13.12 -1.68
N VAL A 334 39.66 -13.24 -0.84
CA VAL A 334 38.27 -13.54 -1.21
C VAL A 334 37.42 -12.37 -0.75
N ASP A 335 36.84 -11.63 -1.68
CA ASP A 335 35.97 -10.50 -1.33
C ASP A 335 34.60 -11.00 -0.84
N ALA A 336 33.94 -10.17 -0.05
CA ALA A 336 32.56 -10.41 0.31
C ALA A 336 31.61 -10.19 -0.87
N GLU A 337 30.55 -10.98 -0.94
CA GLU A 337 29.41 -10.66 -1.79
C GLU A 337 28.55 -9.57 -1.14
N LEU A 338 27.92 -8.75 -1.97
CA LEU A 338 27.02 -7.70 -1.53
C LEU A 338 25.58 -8.21 -1.59
N GLN A 339 24.88 -8.13 -0.47
CA GLN A 339 23.46 -8.46 -0.38
C GLN A 339 22.65 -7.18 -0.25
N LEU A 340 21.63 -7.04 -1.10
CA LEU A 340 20.69 -5.93 -1.03
C LEU A 340 19.33 -6.46 -0.62
N GLU A 341 18.69 -5.77 0.31
CA GLU A 341 17.40 -6.13 0.85
C GLU A 341 16.44 -4.94 0.85
N SER A 342 15.16 -5.20 0.64
CA SER A 342 14.12 -4.19 0.65
C SER A 342 12.76 -4.81 0.89
N ARG A 343 11.89 -4.03 1.51
CA ARG A 343 10.48 -4.38 1.67
C ARG A 343 9.78 -4.59 0.33
N ASP A 344 10.05 -3.78 -0.67
CA ASP A 344 9.39 -3.84 -1.98
C ASP A 344 10.39 -4.17 -3.10
N ALA A 345 9.88 -4.64 -4.24
CA ALA A 345 10.71 -4.99 -5.38
C ALA A 345 11.50 -3.78 -5.87
N PHE A 346 12.78 -3.99 -6.14
CA PHE A 346 13.71 -2.95 -6.59
C PHE A 346 14.52 -3.43 -7.80
N SER A 347 15.11 -2.46 -8.48
CA SER A 347 15.96 -2.72 -9.64
C SER A 347 17.30 -2.01 -9.48
N ILE A 348 18.31 -2.61 -10.09
CA ILE A 348 19.66 -2.11 -10.20
C ILE A 348 19.90 -1.91 -11.70
N THR A 349 20.38 -0.73 -12.06
CA THR A 349 20.69 -0.39 -13.46
C THR A 349 22.03 0.31 -13.51
N ASN A 350 22.78 0.14 -14.58
CA ASN A 350 24.05 0.84 -14.81
C ASN A 350 23.89 2.01 -15.81
N ASP A 351 24.92 2.84 -15.90
CA ASP A 351 25.01 3.95 -16.87
C ASP A 351 25.58 3.52 -18.24
N GLY A 352 25.63 2.21 -18.52
CA GLY A 352 26.21 1.62 -19.73
C GLY A 352 27.60 1.01 -19.53
N THR A 353 28.14 1.04 -18.30
CA THR A 353 29.33 0.34 -17.84
C THR A 353 29.00 -1.06 -17.29
N ALA A 354 30.03 -1.90 -17.07
CA ALA A 354 29.85 -3.27 -16.58
C ALA A 354 29.60 -3.37 -15.06
N ASP A 355 29.55 -2.23 -14.35
CA ASP A 355 29.63 -2.13 -12.87
C ASP A 355 28.58 -2.98 -12.14
N GLU A 356 27.37 -3.04 -12.68
CA GLU A 356 26.28 -3.84 -12.10
C GLU A 356 26.61 -5.34 -12.12
N THR A 357 27.07 -5.87 -13.25
CA THR A 357 27.47 -7.28 -13.40
C THR A 357 28.79 -7.62 -12.72
N GLU A 358 29.60 -6.62 -12.37
CA GLU A 358 30.82 -6.80 -11.59
C GLU A 358 30.51 -6.93 -10.10
N ILE A 359 29.52 -6.19 -9.60
CA ILE A 359 29.17 -6.11 -8.17
C ILE A 359 28.07 -7.11 -7.79
N PHE A 360 27.05 -7.28 -8.62
CA PHE A 360 25.86 -8.07 -8.32
C PHE A 360 25.66 -9.21 -9.29
N GLY A 361 25.16 -10.34 -8.80
CA GLY A 361 24.75 -11.48 -9.63
C GLY A 361 23.45 -11.27 -10.41
N ALA A 362 22.67 -10.24 -10.08
CA ALA A 362 21.38 -9.96 -10.73
C ALA A 362 21.01 -8.47 -10.73
N SER A 363 20.27 -8.05 -11.77
CA SER A 363 19.78 -6.68 -12.00
C SER A 363 18.48 -6.33 -11.28
N ALA A 364 17.76 -7.33 -10.78
CA ALA A 364 16.43 -7.17 -10.20
C ALA A 364 16.28 -8.03 -8.96
N SER A 365 15.55 -7.51 -7.98
CA SER A 365 15.30 -8.22 -6.74
C SER A 365 14.41 -9.44 -6.94
N THR A 366 14.72 -10.51 -6.23
CA THR A 366 13.89 -11.71 -6.10
C THR A 366 13.24 -11.76 -4.73
N LEU A 367 12.00 -12.25 -4.66
CA LEU A 367 11.27 -12.32 -3.39
C LEU A 367 11.70 -13.57 -2.59
N SER A 368 12.29 -13.36 -1.42
CA SER A 368 12.40 -14.37 -0.37
C SER A 368 11.05 -14.45 0.36
N GLN A 369 10.30 -15.51 0.08
CA GLN A 369 8.91 -15.64 0.50
C GLN A 369 8.78 -16.18 1.93
N ILE A 370 7.79 -15.71 2.69
CA ILE A 370 7.47 -16.25 4.01
C ILE A 370 7.15 -17.75 3.95
N GLY A 371 6.49 -18.21 2.87
CA GLY A 371 6.16 -19.62 2.65
C GLY A 371 7.35 -20.56 2.45
N GLN A 372 8.55 -20.01 2.19
CA GLN A 372 9.79 -20.80 2.03
C GLN A 372 10.76 -20.64 3.20
N VAL A 373 10.37 -19.92 4.25
CA VAL A 373 11.21 -19.72 5.43
C VAL A 373 11.47 -21.07 6.13
N ASP A 374 12.75 -21.35 6.36
CA ASP A 374 13.24 -22.53 7.07
C ASP A 374 14.18 -22.11 8.21
N ILE A 375 13.79 -22.45 9.44
CA ILE A 375 14.54 -22.15 10.68
C ILE A 375 15.25 -23.38 11.25
N SER A 376 15.39 -24.46 10.47
CA SER A 376 16.06 -25.69 10.91
C SER A 376 17.56 -25.50 11.17
N THR A 377 18.18 -24.47 10.59
CA THR A 377 19.58 -24.09 10.81
C THR A 377 19.68 -22.73 11.51
N TYR A 378 20.86 -22.45 12.08
CA TYR A 378 21.14 -21.14 12.70
C TYR A 378 21.05 -20.02 11.67
N ASP A 379 21.73 -20.18 10.53
CA ASP A 379 21.73 -19.20 9.44
C ASP A 379 20.33 -19.04 8.82
N GLY A 380 19.58 -20.13 8.70
CA GLY A 380 18.18 -20.10 8.26
C GLY A 380 17.29 -19.29 9.20
N ALA A 381 17.48 -19.46 10.51
CA ALA A 381 16.77 -18.67 11.52
C ALA A 381 17.13 -17.18 11.49
N GLN A 382 18.39 -16.82 11.23
CA GLN A 382 18.81 -15.42 11.07
C GLN A 382 18.22 -14.80 9.80
N ASN A 383 18.28 -15.52 8.68
CA ASN A 383 17.66 -15.09 7.43
C ASN A 383 16.14 -14.93 7.55
N ALA A 384 15.49 -15.83 8.29
CA ALA A 384 14.07 -15.78 8.57
C ALA A 384 13.66 -14.48 9.27
N LEU A 385 14.49 -13.94 10.18
CA LEU A 385 14.20 -12.68 10.85
C LEU A 385 14.12 -11.51 9.87
N GLY A 386 15.07 -11.39 8.94
CA GLY A 386 15.04 -10.37 7.89
C GLY A 386 13.80 -10.51 7.00
N THR A 387 13.45 -11.74 6.63
CA THR A 387 12.25 -12.01 5.81
C THR A 387 10.94 -11.68 6.55
N ILE A 388 10.84 -12.04 7.83
CA ILE A 388 9.66 -11.77 8.66
C ILE A 388 9.53 -10.27 8.98
N ASP A 389 10.63 -9.58 9.30
CA ASP A 389 10.60 -8.15 9.60
C ASP A 389 10.19 -7.33 8.37
N ALA A 390 10.67 -7.71 7.17
CA ALA A 390 10.21 -7.13 5.92
C ALA A 390 8.71 -7.40 5.66
N ALA A 391 8.23 -8.61 5.91
CA ALA A 391 6.82 -8.96 5.77
C ALA A 391 5.92 -8.19 6.75
N ILE A 392 6.34 -8.01 8.01
CA ILE A 392 5.63 -7.17 8.99
C ILE A 392 5.56 -5.74 8.46
N ALA A 393 6.67 -5.19 7.98
CA ALA A 393 6.69 -3.84 7.42
C ALA A 393 5.79 -3.69 6.18
N GLN A 394 5.61 -4.73 5.35
CA GLN A 394 4.66 -4.74 4.23
C GLN A 394 3.22 -4.65 4.71
N ILE A 395 2.85 -5.46 5.71
CA ILE A 395 1.51 -5.46 6.29
C ILE A 395 1.21 -4.13 6.97
N ASP A 396 2.15 -3.59 7.74
CA ASP A 396 1.98 -2.30 8.42
C ASP A 396 1.81 -1.14 7.44
N ALA A 397 2.53 -1.15 6.31
CA ALA A 397 2.32 -0.17 5.24
C ALA A 397 0.90 -0.24 4.66
N GLN A 398 0.41 -1.45 4.37
CA GLN A 398 -0.95 -1.64 3.87
C GLN A 398 -2.02 -1.23 4.90
N ARG A 399 -1.80 -1.49 6.20
CA ARG A 399 -2.68 -1.01 7.28
C ARG A 399 -2.69 0.52 7.37
N ALA A 400 -1.52 1.15 7.24
CA ALA A 400 -1.42 2.60 7.23
C ALA A 400 -2.19 3.22 6.04
N ASP A 401 -2.08 2.62 4.85
CA ASP A 401 -2.84 3.04 3.68
C ASP A 401 -4.35 2.88 3.87
N LEU A 402 -4.80 1.74 4.42
CA LEU A 402 -6.22 1.53 4.75
C LEU A 402 -6.72 2.54 5.78
N GLY A 403 -5.94 2.84 6.81
CA GLY A 403 -6.28 3.87 7.81
C GLY A 403 -6.39 5.27 7.20
N ALA A 404 -5.46 5.64 6.30
CA ALA A 404 -5.52 6.90 5.57
C ALA A 404 -6.77 6.99 4.67
N VAL A 405 -7.09 5.91 3.98
CA VAL A 405 -8.29 5.78 3.14
C VAL A 405 -9.57 5.87 3.97
N GLN A 406 -9.64 5.23 5.14
CA GLN A 406 -10.78 5.35 6.06
C GLN A 406 -11.00 6.80 6.50
N ASN A 407 -9.94 7.51 6.89
CA ASN A 407 -10.00 8.93 7.25
C ASN A 407 -10.51 9.79 6.07
N ARG A 408 -10.04 9.48 4.86
CA ARG A 408 -10.49 10.16 3.64
C ARG A 408 -11.98 9.92 3.35
N PHE A 409 -12.47 8.68 3.50
CA PHE A 409 -13.89 8.37 3.36
C PHE A 409 -14.73 9.09 4.42
N GLN A 410 -14.34 9.07 5.69
CA GLN A 410 -15.05 9.77 6.76
C GLN A 410 -15.14 11.29 6.52
N SER A 411 -14.03 11.91 6.08
CA SER A 411 -14.04 13.33 5.72
C SER A 411 -14.94 13.62 4.52
N THR A 412 -14.92 12.73 3.53
CA THR A 412 -15.76 12.83 2.33
C THR A 412 -17.25 12.72 2.69
N ILE A 413 -17.63 11.76 3.54
CA ILE A 413 -19.02 11.59 4.03
C ILE A 413 -19.50 12.85 4.75
N ARG A 414 -18.69 13.41 5.66
CA ARG A 414 -19.06 14.67 6.36
C ARG A 414 -19.29 15.82 5.39
N ASN A 415 -18.41 15.97 4.40
CA ASN A 415 -18.57 17.01 3.38
C ASN A 415 -19.81 16.78 2.51
N GLN A 416 -20.05 15.54 2.08
CA GLN A 416 -21.19 15.20 1.23
C GLN A 416 -22.52 15.33 1.95
N ALA A 417 -22.59 14.97 3.24
CA ALA A 417 -23.75 15.20 4.07
C ALA A 417 -24.08 16.70 4.18
N ASN A 418 -23.08 17.56 4.41
CA ASN A 418 -23.27 19.02 4.42
C ASN A 418 -23.75 19.56 3.06
N ILE A 419 -23.21 19.05 1.95
CA ILE A 419 -23.65 19.46 0.61
C ILE A 419 -25.10 19.00 0.37
N ALA A 420 -25.43 17.75 0.73
CA ALA A 420 -26.78 17.22 0.58
C ALA A 420 -27.80 18.05 1.37
N GLU A 421 -27.51 18.41 2.63
CA GLU A 421 -28.36 19.27 3.46
C GLU A 421 -28.57 20.66 2.82
N ASN A 422 -27.49 21.30 2.35
CA ASN A 422 -27.58 22.59 1.68
C ASN A 422 -28.40 22.53 0.37
N LEU A 423 -28.25 21.46 -0.40
CA LEU A 423 -29.02 21.24 -1.64
C LEU A 423 -30.48 20.92 -1.34
N GLU A 424 -30.78 20.18 -0.27
CA GLU A 424 -32.15 19.95 0.21
C GLU A 424 -32.79 21.27 0.66
N GLY A 425 -32.09 22.11 1.41
CA GLY A 425 -32.56 23.45 1.77
C GLY A 425 -32.79 24.35 0.55
N ALA A 426 -31.90 24.30 -0.45
CA ALA A 426 -32.08 25.03 -1.71
C ALA A 426 -33.28 24.52 -2.51
N LYS A 427 -33.49 23.20 -2.56
CA LYS A 427 -34.65 22.57 -3.20
C LYS A 427 -35.95 22.94 -2.49
N SER A 428 -35.98 22.92 -1.17
CA SER A 428 -37.15 23.29 -0.36
C SER A 428 -37.61 24.72 -0.68
N ARG A 429 -36.70 25.69 -0.74
CA ARG A 429 -37.01 27.08 -1.14
C ARG A 429 -37.61 27.21 -2.54
N ILE A 430 -37.34 26.26 -3.44
CA ILE A 430 -37.83 26.27 -4.81
C ILE A 430 -39.17 25.55 -4.91
N LYS A 431 -39.28 24.35 -4.31
CA LYS A 431 -40.39 23.43 -4.54
C LYS A 431 -41.48 23.53 -3.48
N ASP A 432 -41.15 23.78 -2.22
CA ASP A 432 -42.10 23.68 -1.11
C ASP A 432 -43.00 24.92 -1.05
N ALA A 433 -44.23 24.73 -0.57
CA ALA A 433 -45.19 25.80 -0.36
C ALA A 433 -45.07 26.38 1.06
N ASP A 434 -45.16 27.71 1.16
CA ASP A 434 -45.38 28.37 2.44
C ASP A 434 -46.86 28.25 2.82
N PHE A 435 -47.15 27.43 3.83
CA PHE A 435 -48.51 27.20 4.33
C PHE A 435 -49.20 28.48 4.80
N ALA A 436 -48.48 29.44 5.39
CA ALA A 436 -49.08 30.70 5.84
C ALA A 436 -49.56 31.53 4.65
N ALA A 437 -48.75 31.61 3.59
CA ALA A 437 -49.11 32.31 2.37
C ALA A 437 -50.24 31.62 1.58
N GLU A 438 -50.22 30.29 1.47
CA GLU A 438 -51.25 29.56 0.71
C GLU A 438 -52.58 29.46 1.45
N THR A 439 -52.59 29.39 2.79
CA THR A 439 -53.85 29.50 3.56
C THR A 439 -54.50 30.88 3.44
N ALA A 440 -53.71 31.95 3.41
CA ALA A 440 -54.21 33.30 3.15
C ALA A 440 -54.81 33.44 1.74
N LYS A 441 -54.16 32.87 0.72
CA LYS A 441 -54.70 32.85 -0.66
C LYS A 441 -55.96 31.97 -0.78
N LEU A 442 -56.00 30.83 -0.10
CA LEU A 442 -57.14 29.95 -0.07
C LEU A 442 -58.37 30.66 0.51
N THR A 443 -58.21 31.26 1.69
CA THR A 443 -59.28 32.02 2.36
C THR A 443 -59.73 33.22 1.53
N GLN A 444 -58.80 33.97 0.92
CA GLN A 444 -59.14 35.05 -0.01
C GLN A 444 -59.96 34.53 -1.21
N SER A 445 -59.55 33.41 -1.81
CA SER A 445 -60.23 32.82 -2.98
C SER A 445 -61.62 32.30 -2.61
N GLN A 446 -61.80 31.71 -1.43
CA GLN A 446 -63.11 31.31 -0.89
C GLN A 446 -64.05 32.51 -0.72
N ILE A 447 -63.55 33.61 -0.12
CA ILE A 447 -64.33 34.85 0.07
C ILE A 447 -64.70 35.46 -1.29
N LEU A 448 -63.77 35.51 -2.25
CA LEU A 448 -64.03 36.01 -3.60
C LEU A 448 -65.03 35.15 -4.37
N GLN A 449 -65.00 33.83 -4.18
CA GLN A 449 -65.97 32.92 -4.80
C GLN A 449 -67.38 33.17 -4.24
N GLN A 450 -67.53 33.31 -2.93
CA GLN A 450 -68.81 33.65 -2.28
C GLN A 450 -69.32 35.04 -2.72
N ALA A 451 -68.44 36.04 -2.80
CA ALA A 451 -68.76 37.38 -3.30
C ALA A 451 -69.15 37.36 -4.79
N SER A 452 -68.46 36.57 -5.61
CA SER A 452 -68.77 36.47 -7.05
C SER A 452 -70.10 35.75 -7.30
N GLN A 453 -70.47 34.77 -6.49
CA GLN A 453 -71.78 34.11 -6.55
C GLN A 453 -72.91 35.08 -6.19
N THR A 454 -72.74 35.90 -5.15
CA THR A 454 -73.74 36.91 -4.76
C THR A 454 -73.86 38.02 -5.80
N ILE A 455 -72.76 38.52 -6.37
CA ILE A 455 -72.76 39.51 -7.45
C ILE A 455 -73.35 38.94 -8.73
N LEU A 456 -73.07 37.66 -9.07
CA LEU A 456 -73.70 36.99 -10.21
C LEU A 456 -75.22 36.87 -10.04
N ALA A 457 -75.67 36.49 -8.84
CA ALA A 457 -77.09 36.44 -8.50
C ALA A 457 -77.77 37.82 -8.63
N GLN A 458 -77.14 38.89 -8.14
CA GLN A 458 -77.63 40.26 -8.29
C GLN A 458 -77.59 40.75 -9.75
N ALA A 459 -76.52 40.44 -10.48
CA ALA A 459 -76.36 40.81 -11.88
C ALA A 459 -77.41 40.14 -12.77
N ASN A 460 -77.83 38.92 -12.44
CA ASN A 460 -78.91 38.20 -13.14
C ASN A 460 -80.31 38.77 -12.83
N GLN A 461 -80.49 39.52 -11.74
CA GLN A 461 -81.75 40.20 -11.41
C GLN A 461 -81.89 41.58 -12.09
N ARG A 462 -80.80 42.24 -12.49
CA ARG A 462 -80.84 43.57 -13.15
C ARG A 462 -81.75 43.65 -14.39
N PRO A 463 -81.84 42.63 -15.28
CA PRO A 463 -82.76 42.66 -16.42
C PRO A 463 -84.25 42.67 -16.01
N GLN A 464 -84.61 42.21 -14.80
CA GLN A 464 -85.99 42.24 -14.30
C GLN A 464 -86.46 43.66 -14.00
N ALA A 465 -85.55 44.60 -13.70
CA ALA A 465 -85.87 46.01 -13.56
C ALA A 465 -86.33 46.65 -14.90
N ALA A 466 -85.95 46.07 -16.05
CA ALA A 466 -86.43 46.52 -17.36
C ALA A 466 -87.89 46.12 -17.61
N LEU A 467 -88.34 44.98 -17.06
CA LEU A 467 -89.74 44.55 -17.11
C LEU A 467 -90.66 45.49 -16.30
N GLN A 468 -90.15 46.10 -15.23
CA GLN A 468 -90.89 47.10 -14.43
C GLN A 468 -91.07 48.45 -15.15
N LEU A 469 -90.29 48.72 -16.20
CA LEU A 469 -90.40 49.94 -17.03
C LEU A 469 -91.29 49.75 -18.26
N LEU A 470 -91.61 48.50 -18.63
CA LEU A 470 -92.49 48.13 -19.73
C LEU A 470 -93.90 47.70 -19.29
N GLY A 471 -94.11 47.58 -17.97
CA GLY A 471 -95.37 47.18 -17.33
C GLY A 471 -96.21 48.36 -16.89
#